data_AF-A0A0J9S2K5-F1
#
_entry.id   AF-A0A0J9S2K5-F1
#
_cell.length_a   1.000
_cell.length_b   1.000
_cell.length_c   1.000
_cell.angle_alpha   90.00
_cell.angle_beta   90.00
_cell.angle_gamma   90.00
#
_symmetry.space_group_name_H-M   'P 1'
#
loop_
_entity.id
_entity.type
_entity.pdbx_description
1 polymer ?
#
loop_
_entity_poly.entity_id
_entity_poly.type
_entity_poly.pdbx_seq_one_letter_code
_entity_poly.pdbx_strand_id
1 'polypeptide(L)'
;MSEINMTIEKWKKEVRFYYFFYKIFSSFFKYYIIFTEIIKIDLYKLNLIILSFILKNFWYIYNKFIENINGSIYTSTLSYCDLDDMFNNDNKGLCQQICKKLTRNLLILADKGYSADELPKICNILYIWLYFETKNKELSDENVKTIFEASNSLINLIDKNVPCPYFSFKEKLHKPEDLMELRIFNDNIETVQNILLEESYNESYCSYQRYVNYCYNKYKPIKEAYCTQLKAREADNIDTCKELTQFEYYYSFLTQEPKIKDNIPTLYSPINTTINIDRCKSYEVKETSTTFVNDQSGNTTQRSVNTAIGTMAGVSSVLAFLYKVSTNFNLII
;
A
#
# COMPACT_ATOMS: atom_id res chain seq x y z
N MET A 1 7.82 32.66 -66.69
CA MET A 1 7.28 31.36 -66.23
C MET A 1 8.36 30.37 -65.76
N SER A 2 9.64 30.51 -66.14
CA SER A 2 10.73 29.61 -65.70
C SER A 2 11.30 29.92 -64.30
N GLU A 3 11.34 31.19 -63.89
CA GLU A 3 11.92 31.63 -62.61
C GLU A 3 11.09 31.19 -61.37
N ILE A 4 9.76 31.15 -61.51
CA ILE A 4 8.83 30.69 -60.47
C ILE A 4 8.97 29.17 -60.26
N ASN A 5 9.14 28.39 -61.33
CA ASN A 5 9.35 26.93 -61.22
C ASN A 5 10.67 26.56 -60.52
N MET A 6 11.74 27.31 -60.79
CA MET A 6 13.03 27.11 -60.13
C MET A 6 12.97 27.40 -58.62
N THR A 7 12.13 28.38 -58.23
CA THR A 7 11.87 28.72 -56.83
C THR A 7 11.05 27.64 -56.12
N ILE A 8 10.04 27.09 -56.79
CA ILE A 8 9.19 26.02 -56.25
C ILE A 8 9.98 24.71 -56.05
N GLU A 9 10.84 24.32 -56.99
CA GLU A 9 11.65 23.11 -56.86
C GLU A 9 12.71 23.22 -55.74
N LYS A 10 13.27 24.41 -55.54
CA LYS A 10 14.16 24.68 -54.39
C LYS A 10 13.42 24.53 -53.06
N TRP A 11 12.23 25.13 -52.96
CA TRP A 11 11.36 24.99 -51.77
C TRP A 11 10.97 23.55 -51.49
N LYS A 12 10.60 22.76 -52.52
CA LYS A 12 10.29 21.33 -52.34
C LYS A 12 11.47 20.54 -51.79
N LYS A 13 12.69 20.87 -52.21
CA LYS A 13 13.91 20.19 -51.74
C LYS A 13 14.22 20.53 -50.28
N GLU A 14 14.07 21.79 -49.89
CA GLU A 14 14.24 22.24 -48.50
C GLU A 14 13.19 21.62 -47.57
N VAL A 15 11.90 21.61 -47.97
CA VAL A 15 10.82 20.98 -47.19
C VAL A 15 11.04 19.47 -47.03
N ARG A 16 11.49 18.77 -48.08
CA ARG A 16 11.83 17.34 -47.99
C ARG A 16 12.99 17.08 -47.04
N PHE A 17 13.99 17.95 -47.04
CA PHE A 17 15.14 17.87 -46.13
C PHE A 17 14.68 18.02 -44.67
N TYR A 18 13.92 19.06 -44.33
CA TYR A 18 13.37 19.23 -42.97
C TYR A 18 12.48 18.07 -42.53
N TYR A 19 11.63 17.56 -43.43
CA TYR A 19 10.77 16.41 -43.13
C TYR A 19 11.59 15.14 -42.85
N PHE A 20 12.69 14.93 -43.58
CA PHE A 20 13.59 13.79 -43.34
C PHE A 20 14.27 13.87 -41.97
N PHE A 21 14.79 15.05 -41.59
CA PHE A 21 15.39 15.27 -40.27
C PHE A 21 14.37 15.10 -39.14
N TYR A 22 13.16 15.66 -39.29
CA TYR A 22 12.08 15.48 -38.31
C TYR A 22 11.74 14.00 -38.10
N LYS A 23 11.72 13.20 -39.18
CA LYS A 23 11.43 11.76 -39.11
C LYS A 23 12.53 10.98 -38.38
N ILE A 24 13.80 11.36 -38.58
CA ILE A 24 14.94 10.79 -37.87
C ILE A 24 14.90 11.14 -36.37
N PHE A 25 14.75 12.43 -36.03
CA PHE A 25 14.67 12.89 -34.65
C PHE A 25 13.46 12.29 -33.91
N SER A 26 12.29 12.21 -34.56
CA SER A 26 11.10 11.56 -34.00
C SER A 26 11.33 10.07 -33.73
N SER A 27 12.11 9.37 -34.58
CA SER A 27 12.44 7.96 -34.38
C SER A 27 13.40 7.76 -33.20
N PHE A 28 14.43 8.61 -33.07
CA PHE A 28 15.34 8.60 -31.91
C PHE A 28 14.60 8.92 -30.61
N PHE A 29 13.71 9.91 -30.61
CA PHE A 29 12.91 10.27 -29.43
C PHE A 29 11.95 9.15 -29.02
N LYS A 30 11.33 8.46 -29.98
CA LYS A 30 10.53 7.26 -29.70
C LYS A 30 11.37 6.14 -29.09
N TYR A 31 12.57 5.89 -29.62
CA TYR A 31 13.47 4.87 -29.08
C TYR A 31 13.94 5.21 -27.67
N TYR A 32 14.23 6.49 -27.39
CA TYR A 32 14.59 6.99 -26.07
C TYR A 32 13.43 6.86 -25.06
N ILE A 33 12.20 7.18 -25.46
CA ILE A 33 11.01 6.94 -24.62
C ILE A 33 10.84 5.44 -24.36
N ILE A 34 10.92 4.60 -25.39
CA ILE A 34 10.79 3.15 -25.25
C ILE A 34 11.90 2.61 -24.33
N PHE A 35 13.14 3.09 -24.48
CA PHE A 35 14.28 2.67 -23.67
C PHE A 35 14.15 3.12 -22.20
N THR A 36 13.70 4.35 -21.94
CA THR A 36 13.43 4.84 -20.58
C THR A 36 12.24 4.12 -19.94
N GLU A 37 11.19 3.80 -20.70
CA GLU A 37 10.08 2.98 -20.23
C GLU A 37 10.51 1.51 -20.00
N ILE A 38 11.38 0.93 -20.84
CA ILE A 38 11.94 -0.42 -20.64
C ILE A 38 12.83 -0.45 -19.39
N ILE A 39 13.70 0.54 -19.18
CA ILE A 39 14.53 0.65 -17.97
C ILE A 39 13.65 0.83 -16.72
N LYS A 40 12.59 1.65 -16.79
CA LYS A 40 11.59 1.74 -15.71
C LYS A 40 10.89 0.40 -15.48
N ILE A 41 10.53 -0.33 -16.53
CA ILE A 41 9.88 -1.65 -16.45
C ILE A 41 10.82 -2.70 -15.84
N ASP A 42 12.12 -2.66 -16.15
CA ASP A 42 13.09 -3.63 -15.65
C ASP A 42 13.50 -3.32 -14.20
N LEU A 43 13.65 -2.05 -13.83
CA LEU A 43 13.78 -1.61 -12.42
C LEU A 43 12.48 -1.88 -11.62
N TYR A 44 11.31 -1.72 -12.25
CA TYR A 44 10.01 -2.06 -11.65
C TYR A 44 9.87 -3.57 -11.46
N LYS A 45 10.36 -4.39 -12.40
CA LYS A 45 10.35 -5.86 -12.30
C LYS A 45 11.30 -6.38 -11.21
N LEU A 46 12.51 -5.82 -11.08
CA LEU A 46 13.46 -6.20 -10.03
C LEU A 46 12.95 -5.76 -8.64
N ASN A 47 12.42 -4.53 -8.53
CA ASN A 47 11.72 -4.04 -7.33
C ASN A 47 10.42 -4.83 -7.03
N LEU A 48 9.73 -5.34 -8.04
CA LEU A 48 8.54 -6.18 -7.86
C LEU A 48 8.87 -7.51 -7.19
N ILE A 49 10.04 -8.09 -7.46
CA ILE A 49 10.41 -9.43 -6.97
C ILE A 49 10.63 -9.41 -5.46
N ILE A 50 11.27 -8.38 -4.90
CA ILE A 50 11.53 -8.26 -3.46
C ILE A 50 10.26 -7.80 -2.72
N LEU A 51 9.48 -6.89 -3.32
CA LEU A 51 8.15 -6.49 -2.87
C LEU A 51 7.13 -7.66 -2.95
N SER A 52 7.42 -8.67 -3.78
CA SER A 52 6.48 -9.76 -4.09
C SER A 52 6.18 -10.66 -2.90
N PHE A 53 7.02 -10.74 -1.86
CA PHE A 53 6.81 -11.72 -0.80
C PHE A 53 5.90 -11.20 0.31
N ILE A 54 6.21 -10.04 0.92
CA ILE A 54 5.39 -9.40 1.98
C ILE A 54 4.00 -9.05 1.45
N LEU A 55 3.93 -8.43 0.26
CA LEU A 55 2.66 -7.93 -0.28
C LEU A 55 1.91 -8.97 -1.13
N LYS A 56 2.48 -10.15 -1.41
CA LYS A 56 1.79 -11.20 -2.20
C LYS A 56 0.46 -11.58 -1.58
N ASN A 57 0.54 -11.97 -0.30
CA ASN A 57 -0.60 -12.51 0.40
C ASN A 57 -1.62 -11.39 0.66
N PHE A 58 -1.11 -10.20 1.00
CA PHE A 58 -1.92 -9.00 1.09
C PHE A 58 -2.76 -8.80 -0.18
N TRP A 59 -2.12 -8.70 -1.35
CA TRP A 59 -2.82 -8.43 -2.61
C TRP A 59 -3.75 -9.57 -3.02
N TYR A 60 -3.33 -10.82 -2.82
CA TYR A 60 -4.15 -11.98 -3.14
C TYR A 60 -5.48 -11.95 -2.38
N ILE A 61 -5.45 -11.68 -1.07
CA ILE A 61 -6.66 -11.58 -0.23
C ILE A 61 -7.42 -10.27 -0.50
N TYR A 62 -6.73 -9.15 -0.59
CA TYR A 62 -7.36 -7.84 -0.81
C TYR A 62 -8.11 -7.80 -2.14
N ASN A 63 -7.53 -8.37 -3.20
CA ASN A 63 -8.18 -8.49 -4.51
C ASN A 63 -9.47 -9.31 -4.42
N LYS A 64 -9.49 -10.36 -3.60
CA LYS A 64 -10.72 -11.10 -3.31
C LYS A 64 -11.75 -10.18 -2.67
N PHE A 65 -11.39 -9.38 -1.67
CA PHE A 65 -12.33 -8.51 -0.95
C PHE A 65 -12.97 -7.39 -1.78
N ILE A 66 -12.35 -7.00 -2.89
CA ILE A 66 -12.90 -5.99 -3.81
C ILE A 66 -13.71 -6.57 -4.98
N GLU A 67 -13.75 -7.91 -5.13
CA GLU A 67 -14.58 -8.56 -6.15
C GLU A 67 -16.06 -8.17 -5.98
N ASN A 68 -16.75 -7.98 -7.11
CA ASN A 68 -18.17 -7.63 -7.15
C ASN A 68 -19.01 -8.73 -6.47
N ILE A 69 -20.07 -8.33 -5.77
CA ILE A 69 -21.04 -9.23 -5.15
C ILE A 69 -22.00 -9.89 -6.16
N ASN A 70 -22.08 -9.37 -7.38
CA ASN A 70 -22.89 -9.95 -8.46
C ASN A 70 -22.44 -11.38 -8.76
N GLY A 71 -23.37 -12.34 -8.67
CA GLY A 71 -23.06 -13.76 -8.85
C GLY A 71 -22.47 -14.44 -7.60
N SER A 72 -22.48 -13.77 -6.44
CA SER A 72 -22.11 -14.39 -5.18
C SER A 72 -23.03 -15.57 -4.85
N ILE A 73 -22.44 -16.69 -4.46
CA ILE A 73 -23.18 -17.86 -3.97
C ILE A 73 -23.98 -17.57 -2.68
N TYR A 74 -23.67 -16.46 -1.97
CA TYR A 74 -24.34 -16.06 -0.74
C TYR A 74 -25.50 -15.10 -0.96
N THR A 75 -26.05 -15.02 -2.18
CA THR A 75 -27.07 -14.01 -2.55
C THR A 75 -28.23 -13.93 -1.55
N SER A 76 -28.72 -15.07 -1.03
CA SER A 76 -29.78 -15.13 -0.02
C SER A 76 -29.37 -14.56 1.34
N THR A 77 -28.15 -14.80 1.80
CA THR A 77 -27.63 -14.20 3.04
C THR A 77 -27.40 -12.70 2.86
N LEU A 78 -26.92 -12.28 1.69
CA LEU A 78 -26.65 -10.87 1.40
C LEU A 78 -27.93 -10.03 1.29
N SER A 79 -29.07 -10.60 0.91
CA SER A 79 -30.34 -9.86 0.86
C SER A 79 -30.85 -9.43 2.23
N TYR A 80 -30.41 -10.08 3.31
CA TYR A 80 -30.76 -9.62 4.66
C TYR A 80 -30.15 -8.25 4.96
N CYS A 81 -29.02 -7.88 4.33
CA CYS A 81 -28.46 -6.53 4.43
C CYS A 81 -29.43 -5.44 3.91
N ASP A 82 -30.45 -5.78 3.13
CA ASP A 82 -31.42 -4.83 2.57
C ASP A 82 -32.67 -4.62 3.44
N LEU A 83 -32.80 -5.36 4.56
CA LEU A 83 -33.96 -5.23 5.43
C LEU A 83 -34.11 -3.80 5.96
N ASP A 84 -35.34 -3.32 5.98
CA ASP A 84 -35.62 -1.91 6.16
C ASP A 84 -35.27 -1.38 7.55
N ASP A 85 -35.37 -2.23 8.56
CA ASP A 85 -35.11 -1.98 9.98
C ASP A 85 -33.64 -2.25 10.39
N MET A 86 -32.84 -2.78 9.48
CA MET A 86 -31.46 -3.20 9.77
C MET A 86 -30.52 -2.03 10.06
N PHE A 87 -30.73 -0.89 9.39
CA PHE A 87 -29.95 0.32 9.58
C PHE A 87 -30.89 1.53 9.67
N ASN A 88 -31.04 2.07 10.87
CA ASN A 88 -31.88 3.23 11.15
C ASN A 88 -31.03 4.51 11.24
N ASN A 89 -30.30 4.83 10.17
CA ASN A 89 -29.48 6.05 10.10
C ASN A 89 -29.57 6.71 8.71
N ASP A 90 -29.20 7.99 8.63
CA ASP A 90 -29.23 8.78 7.38
C ASP A 90 -28.34 8.19 6.27
N ASN A 91 -27.38 7.34 6.64
CA ASN A 91 -26.46 6.64 5.76
C ASN A 91 -26.92 5.21 5.41
N LYS A 92 -28.22 4.89 5.57
CA LYS A 92 -28.78 3.53 5.37
C LYS A 92 -28.29 2.88 4.09
N GLY A 93 -28.47 3.52 2.94
CA GLY A 93 -28.09 2.95 1.64
C GLY A 93 -26.59 2.63 1.54
N LEU A 94 -25.73 3.41 2.20
CA LEU A 94 -24.30 3.13 2.25
C LEU A 94 -23.98 1.98 3.22
N CYS A 95 -24.63 1.94 4.39
CA CYS A 95 -24.49 0.86 5.35
C CYS A 95 -24.87 -0.49 4.73
N GLN A 96 -25.98 -0.54 3.99
CA GLN A 96 -26.43 -1.74 3.26
C GLN A 96 -25.38 -2.22 2.25
N GLN A 97 -24.79 -1.30 1.47
CA GLN A 97 -23.74 -1.65 0.50
C GLN A 97 -22.50 -2.24 1.17
N ILE A 98 -22.04 -1.64 2.27
CA ILE A 98 -20.86 -2.11 3.00
C ILE A 98 -21.17 -3.43 3.70
N CYS A 99 -22.35 -3.59 4.30
CA CYS A 99 -22.83 -4.84 4.89
C CYS A 99 -22.73 -5.98 3.89
N LYS A 100 -23.26 -5.82 2.67
CA LYS A 100 -23.21 -6.87 1.65
C LYS A 100 -21.78 -7.31 1.35
N LYS A 101 -20.87 -6.35 1.14
CA LYS A 101 -19.46 -6.66 0.85
C LYS A 101 -18.77 -7.31 2.06
N LEU A 102 -18.97 -6.77 3.26
CA LEU A 102 -18.35 -7.28 4.48
C LEU A 102 -18.84 -8.70 4.80
N THR A 103 -20.16 -8.93 4.77
CA THR A 103 -20.76 -10.26 4.96
C THR A 103 -20.23 -11.26 3.92
N ARG A 104 -20.16 -10.87 2.64
CA ARG A 104 -19.57 -11.70 1.58
C ARG A 104 -18.10 -12.03 1.84
N ASN A 105 -17.32 -11.06 2.31
CA ASN A 105 -15.90 -11.25 2.62
C ASN A 105 -15.73 -12.22 3.79
N LEU A 106 -16.45 -12.01 4.89
CA LEU A 106 -16.41 -12.89 6.06
C LEU A 106 -16.89 -14.31 5.72
N LEU A 107 -17.93 -14.48 4.90
CA LEU A 107 -18.40 -15.80 4.47
C LEU A 107 -17.36 -16.58 3.67
N ILE A 108 -16.60 -15.90 2.81
CA ILE A 108 -15.47 -16.52 2.08
C ILE A 108 -14.38 -16.97 3.05
N LEU A 109 -14.10 -16.16 4.08
CA LEU A 109 -13.12 -16.53 5.09
C LEU A 109 -13.58 -17.74 5.91
N ALA A 110 -14.86 -17.77 6.29
CA ALA A 110 -15.45 -18.89 7.00
C ALA A 110 -15.41 -20.19 6.19
N ASP A 111 -15.68 -20.14 4.88
CA ASP A 111 -15.67 -21.32 4.01
C ASP A 111 -14.29 -21.84 3.67
N LYS A 112 -13.29 -20.95 3.61
CA LYS A 112 -11.93 -21.35 3.26
C LYS A 112 -11.21 -22.12 4.37
N GLY A 113 -11.64 -21.95 5.63
CA GLY A 113 -11.13 -22.73 6.76
C GLY A 113 -9.64 -22.50 7.05
N TYR A 114 -9.22 -21.24 7.12
CA TYR A 114 -7.83 -20.87 7.44
C TYR A 114 -7.39 -21.41 8.80
N SER A 115 -6.09 -21.71 8.90
CA SER A 115 -5.47 -22.13 10.15
C SER A 115 -5.49 -21.01 11.21
N ALA A 116 -5.26 -21.37 12.47
CA ALA A 116 -5.29 -20.43 13.59
C ALA A 116 -4.17 -19.36 13.51
N ASP A 117 -3.07 -19.66 12.83
CA ASP A 117 -1.95 -18.74 12.60
C ASP A 117 -2.12 -17.86 11.36
N GLU A 118 -2.83 -18.33 10.33
CA GLU A 118 -3.12 -17.54 9.13
C GLU A 118 -4.28 -16.55 9.33
N LEU A 119 -5.32 -16.98 10.05
CA LEU A 119 -6.57 -16.24 10.17
C LEU A 119 -6.38 -14.81 10.73
N PRO A 120 -5.58 -14.58 11.79
CA PRO A 120 -5.31 -13.22 12.27
C PRO A 120 -4.72 -12.28 11.21
N LYS A 121 -3.78 -12.79 10.39
CA LYS A 121 -3.14 -12.02 9.30
C LYS A 121 -4.17 -11.62 8.24
N ILE A 122 -5.12 -12.52 7.95
CA ILE A 122 -6.18 -12.27 6.98
C ILE A 122 -7.22 -11.29 7.52
N CYS A 123 -7.56 -11.38 8.81
CA CYS A 123 -8.42 -10.41 9.46
C CYS A 123 -7.79 -9.01 9.44
N ASN A 124 -6.46 -8.88 9.59
CA ASN A 124 -5.76 -7.60 9.44
C ASN A 124 -5.99 -6.97 8.06
N ILE A 125 -5.94 -7.77 7.00
CA ILE A 125 -6.23 -7.32 5.62
C ILE A 125 -7.70 -6.89 5.51
N LEU A 126 -8.64 -7.60 6.15
CA LEU A 126 -10.05 -7.23 6.18
C LEU A 126 -10.27 -5.89 6.88
N TYR A 127 -9.61 -5.64 8.00
CA TYR A 127 -9.73 -4.38 8.74
C TYR A 127 -9.13 -3.20 7.96
N ILE A 128 -8.00 -3.41 7.26
CA ILE A 128 -7.43 -2.42 6.34
C ILE A 128 -8.43 -2.12 5.21
N TRP A 129 -8.98 -3.15 4.58
CA TRP A 129 -10.03 -2.98 3.57
C TRP A 129 -11.23 -2.18 4.09
N LEU A 130 -11.75 -2.54 5.27
CA LEU A 130 -12.91 -1.85 5.86
C LEU A 130 -12.61 -0.39 6.18
N TYR A 131 -11.40 -0.09 6.68
CA TYR A 131 -10.96 1.29 6.89
C TYR A 131 -11.02 2.08 5.59
N PHE A 132 -10.39 1.61 4.52
CA PHE A 132 -10.36 2.36 3.25
C PHE A 132 -11.72 2.40 2.55
N GLU A 133 -12.56 1.37 2.73
CA GLU A 133 -13.93 1.36 2.21
C GLU A 133 -14.83 2.37 2.95
N THR A 134 -14.48 2.77 4.17
CA THR A 134 -15.29 3.68 5.00
C THR A 134 -14.67 5.07 5.18
N LYS A 135 -13.35 5.23 5.00
CA LYS A 135 -12.57 6.43 5.35
C LYS A 135 -13.14 7.72 4.77
N ASN A 136 -13.46 7.72 3.48
CA ASN A 136 -13.87 8.92 2.75
C ASN A 136 -15.40 9.03 2.60
N LYS A 137 -16.17 8.27 3.37
CA LYS A 137 -17.62 8.16 3.20
C LYS A 137 -18.44 8.71 4.38
N GLU A 138 -17.81 9.54 5.23
CA GLU A 138 -18.44 10.22 6.39
C GLU A 138 -19.20 9.29 7.36
N LEU A 139 -18.93 7.98 7.32
CA LEU A 139 -19.48 7.03 8.28
C LEU A 139 -18.80 7.17 9.63
N SER A 140 -19.60 7.38 10.67
CA SER A 140 -19.19 7.31 12.08
C SER A 140 -18.68 5.92 12.44
N ASP A 141 -17.86 5.83 13.47
CA ASP A 141 -17.34 4.56 13.98
C ASP A 141 -18.45 3.65 14.49
N GLU A 142 -19.50 4.23 15.08
CA GLU A 142 -20.71 3.52 15.51
C GLU A 142 -21.44 2.86 14.33
N ASN A 143 -21.52 3.53 13.19
CA ASN A 143 -22.09 2.93 11.98
C ASN A 143 -21.23 1.77 11.47
N VAL A 144 -19.90 1.92 11.47
CA VAL A 144 -18.98 0.84 11.06
C VAL A 144 -19.11 -0.36 12.00
N LYS A 145 -19.21 -0.14 13.30
CA LYS A 145 -19.45 -1.18 14.31
C LYS A 145 -20.77 -1.90 14.07
N THR A 146 -21.86 -1.15 13.89
CA THR A 146 -23.19 -1.68 13.62
C THR A 146 -23.19 -2.56 12.37
N ILE A 147 -22.55 -2.10 11.29
CA ILE A 147 -22.41 -2.89 10.04
C ILE A 147 -21.68 -4.21 10.30
N PHE A 148 -20.61 -4.20 11.10
CA PHE A 148 -19.84 -5.41 11.40
C PHE A 148 -20.62 -6.40 12.25
N GLU A 149 -21.31 -5.93 13.30
CA GLU A 149 -22.16 -6.76 14.17
C GLU A 149 -23.34 -7.37 13.41
N ALA A 150 -23.94 -6.59 12.52
CA ALA A 150 -24.92 -7.05 11.55
C ALA A 150 -24.36 -8.19 10.68
N SER A 151 -23.21 -7.99 10.03
CA SER A 151 -22.55 -9.02 9.22
C SER A 151 -22.26 -10.30 10.00
N ASN A 152 -21.79 -10.18 11.25
CA ASN A 152 -21.55 -11.33 12.13
C ASN A 152 -22.83 -12.09 12.44
N SER A 153 -23.93 -11.38 12.70
CA SER A 153 -25.23 -11.99 12.96
C SER A 153 -25.74 -12.79 11.76
N LEU A 154 -25.51 -12.29 10.55
CA LEU A 154 -25.88 -13.00 9.32
C LEU A 154 -25.05 -14.27 9.07
N ILE A 155 -23.79 -14.30 9.50
CA ILE A 155 -22.94 -15.50 9.43
C ILE A 155 -23.44 -16.55 10.40
N ASN A 156 -23.77 -16.14 11.63
CA ASN A 156 -24.34 -17.02 12.65
C ASN A 156 -25.70 -17.57 12.23
N LEU A 157 -26.53 -16.79 11.52
CA LEU A 157 -27.84 -17.22 11.02
C LEU A 157 -27.76 -18.44 10.09
N ILE A 158 -26.63 -18.63 9.41
CA ILE A 158 -26.40 -19.79 8.54
C ILE A 158 -25.46 -20.82 9.17
N ASP A 159 -25.39 -20.84 10.50
CA ASP A 159 -24.63 -21.78 11.33
C ASP A 159 -23.13 -21.83 11.01
N LYS A 160 -22.54 -20.69 10.63
CA LYS A 160 -21.09 -20.56 10.43
C LYS A 160 -20.44 -19.80 11.59
N ASN A 161 -19.19 -20.15 11.87
CA ASN A 161 -18.38 -19.42 12.83
C ASN A 161 -17.92 -18.09 12.25
N VAL A 162 -18.02 -17.01 13.04
CA VAL A 162 -17.48 -15.70 12.68
C VAL A 162 -15.95 -15.77 12.64
N PRO A 163 -15.31 -15.55 11.48
CA PRO A 163 -13.87 -15.77 11.33
C PRO A 163 -13.03 -14.63 11.93
N CYS A 164 -13.51 -13.40 11.89
CA CYS A 164 -12.79 -12.23 12.36
C CYS A 164 -13.59 -11.49 13.43
N PRO A 165 -13.04 -11.26 14.65
CA PRO A 165 -13.69 -10.40 15.63
C PRO A 165 -13.77 -8.96 15.12
N TYR A 166 -14.64 -8.14 15.71
CA TYR A 166 -14.70 -6.72 15.35
C TYR A 166 -13.40 -6.00 15.75
N PHE A 167 -12.86 -5.21 14.81
CA PHE A 167 -11.80 -4.25 15.03
C PHE A 167 -11.93 -3.13 13.99
N SER A 168 -11.62 -1.89 14.38
CA SER A 168 -11.66 -0.73 13.50
C SER A 168 -10.39 0.09 13.67
N PHE A 169 -9.80 0.50 12.54
CA PHE A 169 -8.70 1.47 12.55
C PHE A 169 -9.16 2.92 12.68
N LYS A 170 -10.47 3.20 12.64
CA LYS A 170 -10.98 4.56 12.82
C LYS A 170 -11.21 4.93 14.29
N GLU A 171 -11.55 3.94 15.12
CA GLU A 171 -11.89 4.14 16.52
C GLU A 171 -10.63 4.53 17.30
N LYS A 172 -10.60 5.76 17.86
CA LYS A 172 -9.60 6.26 18.85
C LYS A 172 -8.12 5.92 18.59
N LEU A 173 -7.75 5.64 17.34
CA LEU A 173 -6.39 5.29 16.96
C LEU A 173 -5.68 6.51 16.40
N HIS A 174 -4.58 6.88 17.03
CA HIS A 174 -3.70 7.91 16.51
C HIS A 174 -2.87 7.34 15.37
N LYS A 175 -2.83 8.05 14.23
CA LYS A 175 -2.05 7.67 13.04
C LYS A 175 -2.40 6.26 12.51
N PRO A 176 -3.68 5.98 12.20
CA PRO A 176 -4.14 4.64 11.89
C PRO A 176 -3.45 3.99 10.69
N GLU A 177 -3.12 4.77 9.66
CA GLU A 177 -2.36 4.25 8.51
C GLU A 177 -0.94 3.85 8.89
N ASP A 178 -0.24 4.63 9.71
CA ASP A 178 1.09 4.24 10.16
C ASP A 178 1.00 2.95 11.02
N LEU A 179 -0.04 2.80 11.85
CA LEU A 179 -0.30 1.57 12.60
C LEU A 179 -0.63 0.36 11.70
N MET A 180 -1.35 0.56 10.59
CA MET A 180 -1.58 -0.50 9.60
C MET A 180 -0.26 -0.99 8.99
N GLU A 181 0.66 -0.08 8.67
CA GLU A 181 1.98 -0.45 8.14
C GLU A 181 2.79 -1.26 9.16
N LEU A 182 2.72 -0.89 10.45
CA LEU A 182 3.35 -1.67 11.54
C LEU A 182 2.70 -3.05 11.71
N ARG A 183 1.38 -3.16 11.51
CA ARG A 183 0.69 -4.45 11.59
C ARG A 183 1.03 -5.36 10.39
N ILE A 184 1.16 -4.81 9.19
CA ILE A 184 1.68 -5.53 8.02
C ILE A 184 3.10 -6.04 8.30
N PHE A 185 3.95 -5.23 8.94
CA PHE A 185 5.28 -5.66 9.36
C PHE A 185 5.22 -6.84 10.34
N ASN A 186 4.38 -6.76 11.37
CA ASN A 186 4.19 -7.83 12.35
C ASN A 186 3.74 -9.15 11.71
N ASP A 187 2.79 -9.10 10.77
CA ASP A 187 2.28 -10.28 10.06
C ASP A 187 3.34 -11.03 9.23
N ASN A 188 4.41 -10.31 8.87
CA ASN A 188 5.51 -10.77 8.01
C ASN A 188 6.84 -10.89 8.75
N ILE A 189 6.84 -10.83 10.09
CA ILE A 189 8.07 -10.79 10.90
C ILE A 189 9.00 -11.99 10.66
N GLU A 190 8.45 -13.18 10.43
CA GLU A 190 9.22 -14.40 10.18
C GLU A 190 9.97 -14.32 8.84
N THR A 191 9.29 -13.85 7.79
CA THR A 191 9.91 -13.57 6.49
C THR A 191 11.02 -12.54 6.64
N VAL A 192 10.76 -11.47 7.40
CA VAL A 192 11.76 -10.41 7.68
C VAL A 192 12.97 -10.99 8.40
N GLN A 193 12.76 -11.78 9.45
CA GLN A 193 13.82 -12.40 10.23
C GLN A 193 14.66 -13.35 9.36
N ASN A 194 14.03 -14.25 8.61
CA ASN A 194 14.70 -15.23 7.76
C ASN A 194 15.64 -14.56 6.74
N ILE A 195 15.18 -13.50 6.08
CA ILE A 195 15.99 -12.77 5.10
C ILE A 195 17.16 -12.04 5.77
N LEU A 196 16.96 -11.48 6.96
CA LEU A 196 18.03 -10.80 7.70
C LEU A 196 19.03 -11.77 8.33
N LEU A 197 18.67 -13.04 8.56
CA LEU A 197 19.60 -14.08 9.02
C LEU A 197 20.58 -14.56 7.94
N GLU A 198 20.24 -14.40 6.66
CA GLU A 198 21.13 -14.80 5.56
C GLU A 198 22.43 -13.99 5.52
N GLU A 199 22.41 -12.75 6.04
CA GLU A 199 23.56 -11.83 6.12
C GLU A 199 24.37 -11.71 4.81
N SER A 200 23.69 -11.86 3.67
CA SER A 200 24.30 -11.95 2.36
C SER A 200 24.68 -10.60 1.76
N TYR A 201 24.23 -9.51 2.39
CA TYR A 201 24.32 -8.13 1.89
C TYR A 201 23.78 -7.95 0.46
N ASN A 202 22.94 -8.87 -0.01
CA ASN A 202 22.31 -8.77 -1.31
C ASN A 202 21.19 -7.71 -1.29
N GLU A 203 20.62 -7.42 -2.46
CA GLU A 203 19.54 -6.43 -2.61
C GLU A 203 18.33 -6.73 -1.70
N SER A 204 18.00 -8.01 -1.50
CA SER A 204 16.91 -8.42 -0.61
C SER A 204 17.24 -8.09 0.85
N TYR A 205 18.40 -8.52 1.36
CA TYR A 205 18.86 -8.21 2.71
C TYR A 205 18.82 -6.70 2.98
N CYS A 206 19.41 -5.91 2.08
CA CYS A 206 19.47 -4.45 2.23
C CYS A 206 18.09 -3.79 2.19
N SER A 207 17.18 -4.26 1.34
CA SER A 207 15.81 -3.74 1.28
C SER A 207 15.01 -4.05 2.55
N TYR A 208 15.19 -5.25 3.12
CA TYR A 208 14.55 -5.62 4.38
C TYR A 208 15.14 -4.87 5.58
N GLN A 209 16.45 -4.61 5.59
CA GLN A 209 17.08 -3.76 6.62
C GLN A 209 16.52 -2.33 6.59
N ARG A 210 16.36 -1.75 5.39
CA ARG A 210 15.70 -0.46 5.20
C ARG A 210 14.23 -0.49 5.66
N TYR A 211 13.50 -1.55 5.35
CA TYR A 211 12.11 -1.72 5.76
C TYR A 211 11.96 -1.78 7.29
N VAL A 212 12.82 -2.55 7.98
CA VAL A 212 12.85 -2.57 9.46
C VAL A 212 13.10 -1.18 10.03
N ASN A 213 14.06 -0.43 9.46
CA ASN A 213 14.34 0.95 9.89
C ASN A 213 13.14 1.89 9.66
N TYR A 214 12.48 1.75 8.52
CA TYR A 214 11.31 2.52 8.16
C TYR A 214 10.16 2.30 9.16
N CYS A 215 9.86 1.04 9.50
CA CYS A 215 8.87 0.70 10.51
C CYS A 215 9.27 1.25 11.89
N TYR A 216 10.55 1.13 12.28
CA TYR A 216 11.06 1.70 13.54
C TYR A 216 10.85 3.22 13.62
N ASN A 217 11.17 3.95 12.56
CA ASN A 217 11.03 5.41 12.49
C ASN A 217 9.57 5.88 12.45
N LYS A 218 8.60 5.00 12.13
CA LYS A 218 7.17 5.27 12.35
C LYS A 218 6.74 5.01 13.77
N TYR A 219 7.15 3.86 14.32
CA TYR A 219 6.82 3.45 15.67
C TYR A 219 7.25 4.50 16.70
N LYS A 220 8.50 4.96 16.61
CA LYS A 220 9.14 5.74 17.67
C LYS A 220 8.44 7.08 17.95
N PRO A 221 8.12 7.93 16.94
CA PRO A 221 7.39 9.18 17.18
C PRO A 221 5.99 8.97 17.75
N ILE A 222 5.28 7.92 17.33
CA ILE A 222 3.94 7.61 17.85
C ILE A 222 4.05 7.20 19.33
N LYS A 223 5.04 6.36 19.67
CA LYS A 223 5.30 5.94 21.05
C LYS A 223 5.56 7.15 21.97
N GLU A 224 6.44 8.05 21.55
CA GLU A 224 6.78 9.24 22.34
C GLU A 224 5.62 10.24 22.45
N ALA A 225 4.81 10.37 21.40
CA ALA A 225 3.69 11.29 21.39
C ALA A 225 2.52 10.82 22.26
N TYR A 226 2.20 9.53 22.29
CA TYR A 226 0.94 9.01 22.85
C TYR A 226 1.12 7.96 23.94
N CYS A 227 2.28 7.32 24.06
CA CYS A 227 2.45 6.11 24.88
C CYS A 227 3.55 6.23 25.94
N THR A 228 3.74 7.43 26.47
CA THR A 228 4.51 7.66 27.70
C THR A 228 3.69 7.23 28.92
N GLN A 229 4.31 7.03 30.08
CA GLN A 229 3.66 6.42 31.25
C GLN A 229 2.31 7.05 31.66
N LEU A 230 2.19 8.38 31.58
CA LEU A 230 0.95 9.10 31.86
C LEU A 230 -0.03 9.00 30.69
N LYS A 231 0.45 9.29 29.47
CA LYS A 231 -0.38 9.32 28.26
C LYS A 231 -0.96 7.96 27.90
N ALA A 232 -0.21 6.88 28.11
CA ALA A 232 -0.66 5.52 27.84
C ALA A 232 -1.90 5.09 28.65
N ARG A 233 -2.25 5.82 29.71
CA ARG A 233 -3.44 5.58 30.53
C ARG A 233 -4.64 6.44 30.12
N GLU A 234 -4.46 7.41 29.23
CA GLU A 234 -5.53 8.23 28.70
C GLU A 234 -6.41 7.37 27.77
N ALA A 235 -7.73 7.48 27.91
CA ALA A 235 -8.69 6.63 27.21
C ALA A 235 -8.50 6.64 25.67
N ASP A 236 -8.05 7.76 25.11
CA ASP A 236 -7.86 7.94 23.67
C ASP A 236 -6.50 7.41 23.17
N ASN A 237 -5.58 7.07 24.08
CA ASN A 237 -4.27 6.50 23.72
C ASN A 237 -4.21 4.98 23.89
N ILE A 238 -5.11 4.37 24.67
CA ILE A 238 -5.06 2.95 25.05
C ILE A 238 -4.91 2.04 23.83
N ASP A 239 -5.76 2.19 22.82
CA ASP A 239 -5.76 1.32 21.65
C ASP A 239 -4.52 1.55 20.78
N THR A 240 -4.08 2.80 20.63
CA THR A 240 -2.82 3.12 19.94
C THR A 240 -1.65 2.44 20.64
N CYS A 241 -1.57 2.53 21.97
CA CYS A 241 -0.49 1.94 22.73
C CYS A 241 -0.53 0.41 22.74
N LYS A 242 -1.73 -0.19 22.63
CA LYS A 242 -1.90 -1.63 22.45
C LYS A 242 -1.29 -2.09 21.11
N GLU A 243 -1.55 -1.38 20.01
CA GLU A 243 -0.93 -1.69 18.71
C GLU A 243 0.59 -1.53 18.74
N LEU A 244 1.11 -0.48 19.39
CA LEU A 244 2.56 -0.31 19.53
C LEU A 244 3.20 -1.38 20.40
N THR A 245 2.50 -1.88 21.43
CA THR A 245 2.99 -2.99 22.26
C THR A 245 3.09 -4.29 21.45
N GLN A 246 2.14 -4.53 20.53
CA GLN A 246 2.24 -5.66 19.59
C GLN A 246 3.45 -5.50 18.67
N PHE A 247 3.66 -4.30 18.12
CA PHE A 247 4.86 -4.02 17.34
C PHE A 247 6.16 -4.28 18.13
N GLU A 248 6.27 -3.79 19.37
CA GLU A 248 7.42 -4.03 20.24
C GLU A 248 7.68 -5.53 20.45
N TYR A 249 6.63 -6.31 20.68
CA TYR A 249 6.71 -7.77 20.83
C TYR A 249 7.30 -8.43 19.59
N TYR A 250 6.73 -8.17 18.41
CA TYR A 250 7.22 -8.78 17.17
C TYR A 250 8.62 -8.28 16.78
N TYR A 251 8.88 -6.99 16.95
CA TYR A 251 10.20 -6.40 16.71
C TYR A 251 11.27 -7.02 17.62
N SER A 252 10.89 -7.44 18.84
CA SER A 252 11.81 -8.08 19.77
C SER A 252 12.42 -9.37 19.21
N PHE A 253 11.71 -10.13 18.37
CA PHE A 253 12.24 -11.32 17.70
C PHE A 253 13.45 -11.00 16.81
N LEU A 254 13.47 -9.82 16.19
CA LEU A 254 14.63 -9.39 15.40
C LEU A 254 15.79 -8.99 16.32
N THR A 255 15.52 -8.24 17.39
CA THR A 255 16.57 -7.72 18.28
C THR A 255 17.14 -8.77 19.25
N GLN A 256 16.48 -9.91 19.41
CA GLN A 256 16.98 -11.04 20.18
C GLN A 256 18.03 -11.84 19.39
N GLU A 257 17.98 -11.81 18.06
CA GLU A 257 18.96 -12.45 17.19
C GLU A 257 20.22 -11.60 17.07
N PRO A 258 21.37 -12.01 17.62
CA PRO A 258 22.58 -11.18 17.65
C PRO A 258 23.04 -10.73 16.26
N LYS A 259 22.90 -11.61 15.25
CA LYS A 259 23.27 -11.32 13.85
C LYS A 259 22.44 -10.21 13.23
N ILE A 260 21.18 -10.07 13.65
CA ILE A 260 20.28 -9.03 13.14
C ILE A 260 20.43 -7.76 13.98
N LYS A 261 20.45 -7.91 15.31
CA LYS A 261 20.45 -6.82 16.29
C LYS A 261 21.49 -5.74 16.00
N ASP A 262 22.71 -6.12 15.63
CA ASP A 262 23.81 -5.19 15.39
C ASP A 262 23.61 -4.35 14.10
N ASN A 263 22.68 -4.77 13.25
CA ASN A 263 22.39 -4.18 11.94
C ASN A 263 21.04 -3.42 11.90
N ILE A 264 20.32 -3.31 13.02
CA ILE A 264 19.02 -2.59 13.09
C ILE A 264 18.92 -1.73 14.36
N PRO A 265 18.00 -0.76 14.44
CA PRO A 265 17.75 -0.03 15.66
C PRO A 265 17.21 -0.99 16.74
N THR A 266 17.49 -0.68 18.00
CA THR A 266 16.82 -1.33 19.13
C THR A 266 15.61 -0.50 19.56
N LEU A 267 14.69 -1.07 20.33
CA LEU A 267 13.54 -0.31 20.88
C LEU A 267 13.96 0.91 21.74
N TYR A 268 15.19 0.89 22.26
CA TYR A 268 15.77 1.97 23.06
C TYR A 268 16.59 2.97 22.25
N SER A 269 16.80 2.73 20.96
CA SER A 269 17.58 3.62 20.11
C SER A 269 16.94 5.02 20.01
N PRO A 270 17.72 6.09 19.79
CA PRO A 270 17.17 7.42 19.55
C PRO A 270 16.40 7.48 18.22
N ILE A 271 15.57 8.51 18.06
CA ILE A 271 14.93 8.83 16.76
C ILE A 271 16.02 9.11 15.72
N ASN A 272 15.81 8.68 14.48
CA ASN A 272 16.75 8.83 13.36
C ASN A 272 18.09 8.12 13.60
N THR A 273 18.09 7.00 14.33
CA THR A 273 19.29 6.16 14.44
C THR A 273 19.72 5.71 13.04
N THR A 274 20.85 6.26 12.58
CA THR A 274 21.44 5.88 11.30
C THR A 274 22.06 4.50 11.44
N ILE A 275 21.44 3.52 10.82
CA ILE A 275 22.02 2.19 10.67
C ILE A 275 23.20 2.29 9.69
N ASN A 276 24.27 1.53 9.93
CA ASN A 276 25.35 1.37 8.96
C ASN A 276 24.84 0.61 7.72
N ILE A 277 24.23 1.36 6.81
CA ILE A 277 23.86 0.91 5.46
C ILE A 277 25.02 1.07 4.49
N ASP A 278 26.23 1.43 4.93
CA ASP A 278 27.38 1.58 4.02
C ASP A 278 27.74 0.25 3.35
N ARG A 279 27.52 -0.86 4.06
CA ARG A 279 27.64 -2.22 3.48
C ARG A 279 26.60 -2.52 2.40
N CYS A 280 25.51 -1.76 2.37
CA CYS A 280 24.47 -1.83 1.34
C CYS A 280 24.70 -0.84 0.18
N LYS A 281 25.77 -0.02 0.22
CA LYS A 281 26.15 0.91 -0.87
C LYS A 281 26.94 0.24 -2.00
N SER A 282 27.35 -1.03 -1.87
CA SER A 282 28.25 -1.69 -2.83
C SER A 282 27.61 -2.12 -4.17
N TYR A 283 26.39 -1.69 -4.47
CA TYR A 283 25.71 -1.95 -5.75
C TYR A 283 25.34 -0.68 -6.52
N GLU A 284 25.99 0.45 -6.23
CA GLU A 284 25.99 1.57 -7.18
C GLU A 284 26.61 1.09 -8.50
N VAL A 285 25.75 0.85 -9.49
CA VAL A 285 26.16 0.82 -10.89
C VAL A 285 26.97 2.08 -11.13
N LYS A 286 28.21 1.93 -11.62
CA LYS A 286 29.08 3.05 -12.00
C LYS A 286 28.33 3.99 -12.95
N GLU A 287 27.68 5.01 -12.42
CA GLU A 287 27.17 6.12 -13.23
C GLU A 287 28.38 6.91 -13.72
N THR A 288 28.57 6.88 -15.04
CA THR A 288 29.57 7.71 -15.69
C THR A 288 29.02 9.13 -15.68
N SER A 289 29.64 10.00 -14.88
CA SER A 289 29.24 11.39 -14.71
C SER A 289 29.14 12.10 -16.07
N THR A 290 27.95 12.61 -16.41
CA THR A 290 27.81 13.69 -17.38
C THR A 290 27.04 14.83 -16.74
N THR A 291 27.79 15.85 -16.35
CA THR A 291 27.31 17.17 -15.94
C THR A 291 26.42 17.78 -17.03
N PHE A 292 25.21 18.21 -16.68
CA PHE A 292 24.46 19.18 -17.48
C PHE A 292 23.96 20.34 -16.62
N VAL A 293 24.12 21.50 -17.23
CA VAL A 293 23.88 22.87 -16.76
C VAL A 293 22.37 23.13 -16.65
N ASN A 294 21.99 23.87 -15.61
CA ASN A 294 20.64 24.41 -15.43
C ASN A 294 20.24 25.33 -16.59
N ASP A 295 19.03 25.17 -17.09
CA ASP A 295 18.24 26.30 -17.60
C ASP A 295 16.75 26.09 -17.31
N GLN A 296 16.14 27.09 -16.67
CA GLN A 296 14.71 27.24 -16.45
C GLN A 296 14.05 27.73 -17.73
N SER A 297 12.89 27.17 -18.12
CA SER A 297 11.76 27.93 -18.70
C SER A 297 10.62 26.99 -19.13
N GLY A 298 9.37 27.37 -18.82
CA GLY A 298 8.24 27.12 -19.72
C GLY A 298 7.09 26.24 -19.21
N ASN A 299 6.12 26.89 -18.56
CA ASN A 299 4.68 26.56 -18.38
C ASN A 299 4.12 25.27 -19.02
N THR A 300 3.50 24.42 -18.20
CA THR A 300 2.59 23.36 -18.65
C THR A 300 1.13 23.68 -18.28
N THR A 301 0.32 23.75 -19.33
CA THR A 301 -1.11 24.00 -19.33
C THR A 301 -1.89 22.84 -18.72
N GLN A 302 -2.75 23.19 -17.76
CA GLN A 302 -3.69 22.32 -17.06
C GLN A 302 -4.72 21.73 -18.05
N ARG A 303 -4.69 20.42 -18.28
CA ARG A 303 -5.70 19.71 -19.06
C ARG A 303 -6.63 18.93 -18.13
N SER A 304 -7.84 19.45 -17.97
CA SER A 304 -8.94 18.82 -17.24
C SER A 304 -9.35 17.50 -17.91
N VAL A 305 -9.35 16.41 -17.14
CA VAL A 305 -9.95 15.13 -17.56
C VAL A 305 -11.23 14.95 -16.77
N ASN A 306 -12.37 15.01 -17.47
CA ASN A 306 -13.69 14.84 -16.87
C ASN A 306 -13.94 13.36 -16.57
N THR A 307 -13.94 13.05 -15.27
CA THR A 307 -15.00 12.36 -14.51
C THR A 307 -15.72 11.18 -15.18
N ALA A 308 -15.23 9.97 -14.88
CA ALA A 308 -16.07 8.79 -14.61
C ALA A 308 -16.01 8.52 -13.09
N ILE A 309 -16.76 9.31 -12.32
CA ILE A 309 -16.90 9.16 -10.87
C ILE A 309 -18.06 8.22 -10.61
N GLY A 310 -17.71 7.00 -10.21
CA GLY A 310 -18.64 6.00 -9.71
C GLY A 310 -17.91 4.67 -9.61
N THR A 311 -17.63 4.21 -8.39
CA THR A 311 -17.03 2.90 -8.01
C THR A 311 -15.49 2.70 -7.99
N MET A 312 -14.66 3.74 -7.86
CA MET A 312 -13.19 3.57 -7.73
C MET A 312 -12.52 4.15 -6.46
N ALA A 313 -13.26 4.75 -5.53
CA ALA A 313 -12.63 5.47 -4.40
C ALA A 313 -11.88 4.58 -3.38
N GLY A 314 -12.22 3.28 -3.27
CA GLY A 314 -11.58 2.36 -2.32
C GLY A 314 -10.25 1.77 -2.83
N VAL A 315 -10.18 1.39 -4.11
CA VAL A 315 -8.99 0.75 -4.71
C VAL A 315 -7.84 1.74 -4.88
N SER A 316 -8.14 3.00 -5.25
CA SER A 316 -7.12 4.05 -5.41
C SER A 316 -6.45 4.43 -4.10
N SER A 317 -7.20 4.44 -2.99
CA SER A 317 -6.69 4.82 -1.66
C SER A 317 -5.77 3.74 -1.08
N VAL A 318 -6.12 2.46 -1.21
CA VAL A 318 -5.23 1.36 -0.80
C VAL A 318 -4.01 1.25 -1.68
N LEU A 319 -4.15 1.47 -3.00
CA LEU A 319 -3.00 1.50 -3.88
C LEU A 319 -2.04 2.63 -3.50
N ALA A 320 -2.53 3.82 -3.16
CA ALA A 320 -1.68 4.93 -2.68
C ALA A 320 -1.02 4.60 -1.33
N PHE A 321 -1.76 4.01 -0.40
CA PHE A 321 -1.24 3.54 0.88
C PHE A 321 -0.11 2.51 0.71
N LEU A 322 -0.35 1.47 -0.10
CA LEU A 322 0.65 0.44 -0.36
C LEU A 322 1.79 0.95 -1.25
N TYR A 323 1.53 1.88 -2.16
CA TYR A 323 2.58 2.54 -2.93
C TYR A 323 3.51 3.30 -2.00
N LYS A 324 3.00 4.01 -0.99
CA LYS A 324 3.82 4.64 0.06
C LYS A 324 4.65 3.62 0.84
N VAL A 325 4.09 2.46 1.17
CA VAL A 325 4.86 1.36 1.78
C VAL A 325 5.96 0.88 0.84
N SER A 326 5.63 0.73 -0.45
CA SER A 326 6.51 0.17 -1.48
C SER A 326 7.62 1.13 -1.91
N THR A 327 7.32 2.42 -2.04
CA THR A 327 8.32 3.43 -2.39
C THR A 327 9.34 3.57 -1.28
N ASN A 328 8.94 3.53 -0.01
CA ASN A 328 9.89 3.59 1.09
C ASN A 328 10.71 2.30 1.27
N PHE A 329 10.21 1.18 0.74
CA PHE A 329 10.98 -0.06 0.60
C PHE A 329 12.12 0.09 -0.43
N ASN A 330 11.88 0.85 -1.51
CA ASN A 330 12.76 0.94 -2.68
C ASN A 330 13.55 2.27 -2.83
N LEU A 331 13.16 3.36 -2.16
CA LEU A 331 13.70 4.73 -2.37
C LEU A 331 14.66 5.21 -1.27
N ILE A 332 15.49 4.32 -0.73
CA ILE A 332 16.77 4.77 -0.14
C ILE A 332 17.89 4.27 -1.06
N ILE A 333 17.81 4.69 -2.33
CA ILE A 333 18.89 4.62 -3.32
C ILE A 333 19.45 6.03 -3.43
#